data_AF-E2C3W2-F1
#
_entry.id   AF-E2C3W2-F1
#
_cell.length_a   1.000
_cell.length_b   1.000
_cell.length_c   1.000
_cell.angle_alpha   90.00
_cell.angle_beta   90.00
_cell.angle_gamma   90.00
#
_symmetry.space_group_name_H-M   'P 1'
#
loop_
_entity.id
_entity.type
_entity.pdbx_description
1 polymer ?
#
loop_
_entity_poly.entity_id
_entity_poly.type
_entity_poly.pdbx_seq_one_letter_code
_entity_poly.pdbx_strand_id
1 'polypeptide(L)' 'MEMDCGACGESVRERTVLCVGGRIWHSRCLKCSVCSRPLYDQHSCFLRGMRLYCRHDYAL' A
#
# COMPACT_ATOMS: atom_id res chain seq x y z
N MET A 1 -16.73 10.59 5.83
CA MET A 1 -15.44 10.60 5.12
C MET A 1 -14.57 9.57 5.80
N GLU A 2 -14.64 8.33 5.31
CA GLU A 2 -13.97 7.19 5.93
C GLU A 2 -12.63 7.01 5.22
N MET A 3 -11.55 6.98 6.01
CA MET A 3 -10.20 6.77 5.52
C MET A 3 -9.85 5.30 5.74
N ASP A 4 -10.45 4.41 4.96
CA ASP A 4 -10.28 2.96 5.12
C ASP A 4 -9.05 2.47 4.35
N CYS A 5 -8.34 1.53 4.97
CA CYS A 5 -7.20 0.89 4.36
C CYS A 5 -7.64 -0.04 3.24
N GLY A 6 -7.12 0.17 2.02
CA GLY A 6 -7.42 -0.69 0.88
C GLY A 6 -7.01 -2.17 1.06
N ALA A 7 -6.14 -2.48 2.04
CA ALA A 7 -5.66 -3.83 2.32
C ALA A 7 -6.45 -4.57 3.41
N CYS A 8 -6.69 -3.92 4.55
CA CYS A 8 -7.36 -4.55 5.70
C CYS A 8 -8.80 -4.07 5.92
N GLY A 9 -9.24 -3.01 5.24
CA GLY A 9 -10.58 -2.45 5.39
C GLY A 9 -10.80 -1.66 6.70
N GLU A 10 -9.79 -1.56 7.57
CA GLU A 10 -9.89 -0.78 8.80
C GLU A 10 -9.60 0.70 8.58
N SER A 11 -10.17 1.55 9.42
CA SER A 11 -9.88 2.99 9.40
C SER A 11 -8.41 3.28 9.70
N VAL A 12 -7.78 4.03 8.81
CA VAL A 12 -6.43 4.56 8.94
C VAL A 12 -6.45 5.76 9.89
N ARG A 13 -6.11 5.50 11.15
CA ARG A 13 -5.92 6.52 12.21
C ARG A 13 -4.45 6.79 12.53
N GLU A 14 -3.55 6.28 11.70
CA GLU A 14 -2.11 6.49 11.86
C GLU A 14 -1.71 7.94 11.54
N ARG A 15 -0.62 8.40 12.16
CA ARG A 15 -0.06 9.73 11.90
C ARG A 15 0.48 9.87 10.47
N THR A 16 0.90 8.75 9.89
CA THR A 16 1.43 8.66 8.53
C THR A 16 0.50 7.78 7.72
N VAL A 17 -0.19 8.39 6.75
CA VAL A 17 -1.10 7.70 5.85
C VAL A 17 -0.52 7.71 4.45
N LEU A 18 -0.60 6.57 3.76
CA LEU A 18 -0.03 6.41 2.43
C LEU A 18 -1.16 6.38 1.42
N CYS A 19 -1.18 7.35 0.51
CA CYS A 19 -2.15 7.40 -0.57
C CYS A 19 -1.54 6.82 -1.85
N VAL A 20 -2.08 5.69 -2.31
CA VAL A 20 -1.63 5.03 -3.54
C VAL A 20 -2.83 4.70 -4.41
N GLY A 21 -2.82 5.19 -5.65
CA GLY A 21 -3.89 4.93 -6.62
C GLY A 21 -5.27 5.43 -6.18
N GLY A 22 -5.32 6.52 -5.39
CA GLY A 22 -6.57 7.09 -4.86
C GLY A 22 -7.16 6.35 -3.65
N ARG A 23 -6.43 5.38 -3.07
CA ARG A 23 -6.81 4.68 -1.84
C ARG A 23 -5.80 4.94 -0.73
N ILE A 24 -6.26 4.88 0.52
CA ILE A 24 -5.44 5.05 1.70
C ILE A 24 -4.95 3.69 2.19
N TRP A 25 -3.74 3.65 2.71
CA TRP A 25 -3.10 2.44 3.20
C TRP A 25 -2.36 2.74 4.49
N HIS A 26 -2.43 1.79 5.43
CA HIS A 26 -1.56 1.81 6.61
C HIS A 26 -0.11 1.64 6.22
N SER A 27 0.80 2.18 7.04
CA SER A 27 2.24 2.01 6.91
C SER A 27 2.64 0.52 6.82
N ARG A 28 2.05 -0.31 7.69
CA ARG A 28 2.24 -1.77 7.74
C ARG A 28 1.54 -2.55 6.63
N CYS A 29 0.47 -1.99 6.06
CA CYS A 29 -0.32 -2.64 5.02
C CYS A 29 0.21 -2.33 3.62
N LEU A 30 0.91 -1.20 3.46
CA LEU A 30 1.59 -0.84 2.23
C LEU A 30 2.86 -1.69 2.04
N LYS A 31 2.67 -2.96 1.67
CA LYS A 31 3.74 -3.92 1.41
C LYS A 31 3.48 -4.69 0.14
N CYS A 32 4.54 -5.17 -0.49
CA CYS A 32 4.42 -5.95 -1.71
C CYS A 32 3.70 -7.28 -1.44
N SER A 33 2.70 -7.64 -2.24
CA SER A 33 1.97 -8.90 -2.08
C SER A 33 2.81 -10.14 -2.44
N VAL A 34 3.99 -9.97 -3.07
CA VAL A 34 4.87 -11.06 -3.49
C VAL A 34 6.00 -11.23 -2.47
N CYS A 35 6.92 -10.26 -2.38
CA CYS A 35 8.04 -10.33 -1.45
C CYS A 35 7.72 -9.88 -0.02
N SER A 36 6.50 -9.42 0.27
CA SER A 36 6.10 -8.86 1.58
C SER A 36 6.92 -7.67 2.06
N ARG A 37 7.76 -7.10 1.17
CA ARG A 37 8.66 -5.99 1.51
C ARG A 37 7.85 -4.71 1.72
N PRO A 38 8.15 -3.94 2.78
CA PRO A 38 7.47 -2.67 3.01
C PRO A 38 7.72 -1.69 1.85
N LEU A 39 6.63 -1.13 1.33
CA LEU A 39 6.65 -0.16 0.24
C LEU A 39 6.58 1.28 0.76
N TYR A 40 6.32 1.48 2.06
CA TYR A 40 6.26 2.83 2.66
C TYR A 40 7.60 3.55 2.61
N ASP A 41 8.71 2.80 2.62
CA ASP A 41 10.08 3.30 2.50
C ASP A 41 10.51 3.44 1.02
N GLN A 42 9.73 2.90 0.09
CA GLN A 42 10.08 2.90 -1.33
C GLN A 42 9.48 4.13 -2.01
N HIS A 43 10.33 4.85 -2.74
CA HIS A 43 9.92 6.00 -3.57
C HIS A 43 8.95 5.64 -4.71
N SER A 44 8.81 4.35 -5.03
CA SER A 44 7.98 3.88 -6.14
C SER A 44 7.29 2.57 -5.76
N CYS A 45 5.96 2.58 -5.79
CA CYS A 45 5.11 1.41 -5.59
C CYS A 45 4.05 1.34 -6.68
N PHE A 46 3.64 0.13 -7.03
CA PHE A 46 2.69 -0.11 -8.12
C PHE A 46 1.45 -0.79 -7.57
N LEU A 47 0.27 -0.23 -7.87
CA LEU A 47 -1.01 -0.81 -7.51
C LEU A 47 -1.60 -1.52 -8.72
N ARG A 48 -1.89 -2.81 -8.60
CA ARG A 48 -2.55 -3.61 -9.64
C ARG A 48 -3.80 -4.27 -9.03
N GLY A 49 -4.98 -3.74 -9.39
CA GLY A 49 -6.25 -4.11 -8.77
C GLY A 49 -6.31 -3.66 -7.31
N MET A 50 -6.27 -4.62 -6.38
CA MET A 50 -6.24 -4.40 -4.92
C MET A 50 -4.92 -4.82 -4.26
N ARG A 51 -3.89 -5.12 -5.05
CA ARG A 51 -2.61 -5.62 -4.55
C ARG A 51 -1.48 -4.66 -4.92
N LEU A 52 -0.59 -4.45 -3.96
CA LEU A 52 0.58 -3.60 -4.13
C LEU A 52 1.79 -4.45 -4.50
N TYR A 53 2.61 -3.91 -5.39
CA TYR A 53 3.79 -4.55 -5.93
C TYR A 53 4.98 -3.61 -5.82
N CYS A 54 6.14 -4.16 -5.50
CA CYS A 54 7.39 -3.41 -5.59
C CYS A 54 7.80 -3.29 -7.06
N ARG A 55 8.71 -2.35 -7.36
CA ARG A 55 9.26 -2.19 -8.72
C ARG A 55 9.78 -3.49 -9.33
N HIS A 56 10.37 -4.35 -8.50
CA HIS A 56 10.98 -5.60 -8.95
C HIS A 56 9.90 -6.62 -9.35
N ASP A 57 8.95 -6.91 -8.46
CA ASP A 57 7.87 -7.87 -8.70
C ASP A 57 6.82 -7.37 -9.70
N TYR A 58 6.70 -6.05 -9.88
CA TYR A 58 5.79 -5.49 -10.88
C TYR A 58 6.32 -5.64 -12.31
N ALA A 59 7.64 -5.67 -12.48
CA ALA A 59 8.31 -5.80 -13.77
C ALA A 59 8.52 -7.27 -14.22
N LEU A 60 8.20 -8.23 -13.34
CA LEU A 60 8.15 -9.67 -13.62
C LEU A 60 6.75 -10.08 -14.12
#